data_AF-A0A8I1RDQ8-F1
#
_entry.id   AF-A0A8I1RDQ8-F1
#
_cell.length_a   1.000
_cell.length_b   1.000
_cell.length_c   1.000
_cell.angle_alpha   90.00
_cell.angle_beta   90.00
_cell.angle_gamma   90.00
#
_symmetry.space_group_name_H-M   'P 1'
#
loop_
_entity.id
_entity.type
_entity.pdbx_description
1 polymer ?
#
loop_
_entity_poly.entity_id
_entity_poly.type
_entity_poly.pdbx_seq_one_letter_code
_entity_poly.pdbx_strand_id
1 'polypeptide(L)'
;MLGGSAEPRRIARIDPALCIGCTRCIQACPVDAIIGAARRMHTVIGDSCIGCELCTAPCPVDCIAMSIVEPARPWTDEDARSARARHAARRIRLARRRAEAAGEAPRAERSRGAG
;
A
#
# COMPACT_ATOMS: atom_id res chain seq x y z
N MET A 1 -11.89 -30.41 -3.87
CA MET A 1 -11.95 -29.79 -2.52
C MET A 1 -10.54 -29.40 -2.11
N LEU A 2 -10.06 -28.21 -2.48
CA LEU A 2 -8.76 -27.73 -2.00
C LEU A 2 -9.00 -26.91 -0.73
N GLY A 3 -8.85 -27.60 0.40
CA GLY A 3 -8.98 -27.05 1.74
C GLY A 3 -8.06 -25.86 1.92
N GLY A 4 -8.65 -24.75 2.33
CA GLY A 4 -7.93 -23.57 2.79
C GLY A 4 -7.05 -23.96 3.97
N SER A 5 -5.76 -24.10 3.69
CA SER A 5 -4.74 -24.06 4.73
C SER A 5 -4.80 -22.63 5.27
N ALA A 6 -5.27 -22.48 6.51
CA ALA A 6 -5.35 -21.20 7.19
C ALA A 6 -3.92 -20.76 7.55
N GLU A 7 -3.13 -20.42 6.54
CA GLU A 7 -1.76 -19.98 6.74
C GLU A 7 -1.76 -18.73 7.61
N PRO A 8 -0.83 -18.64 8.58
CA PRO A 8 -0.75 -17.50 9.45
C PRO A 8 -0.43 -16.26 8.62
N ARG A 9 -1.11 -15.16 8.93
CA ARG A 9 -0.92 -13.89 8.23
C ARG A 9 0.55 -13.44 8.31
N ARG A 10 1.16 -13.20 7.15
CA ARG A 10 2.49 -12.60 7.03
C ARG A 10 2.41 -11.12 6.69
N ILE A 11 3.32 -10.33 7.27
CA ILE A 11 3.50 -8.91 6.99
C ILE A 11 4.93 -8.61 6.58
N ALA A 12 5.10 -7.58 5.75
CA ALA A 12 6.41 -7.05 5.42
C ALA A 12 7.00 -6.32 6.63
N ARG A 13 8.31 -6.48 6.84
CA ARG A 13 9.14 -5.70 7.77
C ARG A 13 10.29 -5.10 7.00
N ILE A 14 10.62 -3.85 7.32
CA ILE A 14 11.71 -3.11 6.70
C ILE A 14 12.84 -3.04 7.71
N ASP A 15 14.04 -3.43 7.29
CA ASP A 15 15.24 -3.29 8.11
C ASP A 15 15.65 -1.80 8.18
N PRO A 16 15.65 -1.20 9.39
CA PRO A 16 16.01 0.20 9.57
C PRO A 16 17.49 0.49 9.23
N ALA A 17 18.39 -0.48 9.37
CA ALA A 17 19.82 -0.29 9.14
C ALA A 17 20.17 -0.21 7.64
N LEU A 18 19.35 -0.83 6.78
CA LEU A 18 19.59 -0.91 5.34
C LEU A 18 18.71 0.06 4.53
N CYS A 19 17.59 0.54 5.08
CA CYS A 19 16.64 1.38 4.36
C CYS A 19 17.19 2.78 4.03
N ILE A 20 17.46 3.03 2.75
CA ILE A 20 17.95 4.33 2.23
C ILE A 20 16.87 5.40 1.98
N GLY A 21 15.58 5.08 2.20
CA GLY A 21 14.50 6.05 1.99
C GLY A 21 14.18 6.37 0.52
N CYS A 22 14.29 5.39 -0.39
CA CYS A 22 14.08 5.55 -1.85
C CYS A 22 12.61 5.68 -2.30
N THR A 23 11.64 5.50 -1.39
CA THR A 23 10.17 5.56 -1.61
C THR A 23 9.55 4.56 -2.61
N ARG A 24 10.33 3.68 -3.24
CA ARG A 24 9.83 2.73 -4.26
C ARG A 24 8.81 1.73 -3.69
N CYS A 25 9.03 1.25 -2.47
CA CYS A 25 8.10 0.35 -1.78
C CYS A 25 6.71 0.98 -1.54
N ILE A 26 6.64 2.30 -1.27
CA ILE A 26 5.37 3.04 -1.09
C ILE A 26 4.57 3.09 -2.40
N GLN A 27 5.25 3.19 -3.54
CA GLN A 27 4.60 3.20 -4.86
C GLN A 27 4.10 1.81 -5.27
N ALA A 28 4.76 0.75 -4.81
CA ALA A 28 4.35 -0.62 -5.09
C ALA A 28 3.24 -1.13 -4.16
N CYS A 29 3.13 -0.60 -2.94
CA CYS A 29 2.15 -1.09 -1.97
C CYS A 29 0.70 -0.82 -2.44
N PRO A 30 -0.12 -1.86 -2.71
CA PRO A 30 -1.45 -1.69 -3.29
C PRO A 30 -2.50 -1.15 -2.30
N VAL A 31 -2.19 -1.13 -1.00
CA VAL A 31 -3.09 -0.79 0.10
C VAL A 31 -2.56 0.32 1.00
N ASP A 32 -1.47 0.99 0.60
CA ASP A 32 -0.82 2.05 1.39
C ASP A 32 -0.35 1.63 2.79
N ALA A 33 0.03 0.37 2.97
CA ALA A 33 0.51 -0.12 4.25
C ALA A 33 1.93 0.35 4.62
N ILE A 34 2.62 1.11 3.76
CA ILE A 34 3.98 1.59 4.01
C ILE A 34 3.97 3.10 4.12
N ILE A 35 4.49 3.61 5.23
CA ILE A 35 4.62 5.03 5.52
C ILE A 35 6.09 5.45 5.60
N GLY A 36 6.36 6.71 5.33
CA GLY A 36 7.69 7.32 5.43
C GLY A 36 7.85 8.46 4.43
N ALA A 37 9.06 9.00 4.34
CA ALA A 37 9.38 10.13 3.48
C ALA A 37 10.70 9.89 2.75
N ALA A 38 10.96 10.70 1.71
CA ALA A 38 12.23 10.65 1.01
C ALA A 38 13.40 10.85 1.98
N ARG A 39 14.46 10.03 1.86
CA ARG A 39 15.64 10.04 2.73
C ARG A 39 15.33 9.79 4.22
N ARG A 40 14.18 9.21 4.53
CA ARG A 40 13.80 8.76 5.87
C ARG A 40 13.49 7.26 5.82
N MET A 41 13.64 6.61 6.97
CA MET A 41 13.26 5.22 7.14
C MET A 41 11.75 5.05 6.87
N HIS A 42 11.40 4.00 6.15
CA HIS A 42 10.00 3.63 5.95
C HIS A 42 9.59 2.56 6.97
N THR A 43 8.31 2.55 7.32
CA THR A 43 7.72 1.61 8.26
C THR A 43 6.47 0.99 7.67
N VAL A 44 6.24 -0.29 7.96
CA VAL A 44 5.03 -1.02 7.57
C VAL A 44 4.00 -0.96 8.69
N ILE A 45 2.78 -0.55 8.37
CA ILE A 45 1.62 -0.64 9.26
C ILE A 45 1.09 -2.08 9.16
N GLY A 46 1.39 -2.90 10.18
CA GLY A 46 1.07 -4.34 10.20
C GLY A 46 -0.41 -4.64 9.92
N ASP A 47 -1.32 -3.91 10.56
CA ASP A 47 -2.77 -4.06 10.38
C ASP A 47 -3.23 -3.77 8.95
N SER A 48 -2.45 -2.95 8.24
CA SER A 48 -2.72 -2.58 6.86
C SER A 48 -2.09 -3.51 5.83
N CYS A 49 -0.98 -4.16 6.19
CA CYS A 49 -0.25 -5.04 5.30
C CYS A 49 -1.01 -6.33 5.04
N ILE A 50 -1.18 -6.67 3.76
CA ILE A 50 -1.93 -7.85 3.31
C ILE A 50 -1.02 -9.02 2.92
N GLY A 51 0.30 -8.89 3.11
CA GLY A 51 1.25 -9.94 2.79
C GLY A 51 1.45 -10.22 1.30
N CYS A 52 1.16 -9.27 0.40
CA CYS A 52 1.24 -9.48 -1.06
C CYS A 52 2.66 -9.50 -1.65
N GLU A 53 3.68 -9.18 -0.86
CA GLU A 53 5.12 -9.21 -1.23
C GLU A 53 5.55 -8.27 -2.38
N LEU A 54 4.63 -7.56 -3.04
CA LEU A 54 4.92 -6.61 -4.14
C LEU A 54 5.94 -5.50 -3.82
N CYS A 55 6.18 -5.21 -2.54
CA CYS A 55 7.14 -4.20 -2.12
C CYS A 55 8.61 -4.67 -2.13
N THR A 56 8.88 -5.97 -2.18
CA THR A 56 10.25 -6.52 -2.13
C THR A 56 11.00 -6.25 -3.43
N ALA A 57 10.45 -6.68 -4.57
CA ALA A 57 11.03 -6.53 -5.91
C ALA A 57 11.53 -5.10 -6.27
N PRO A 58 10.81 -4.01 -5.94
CA PRO A 58 11.28 -2.65 -6.25
C PRO A 58 12.31 -2.09 -5.24
N CYS A 59 12.64 -2.79 -4.16
CA CYS A 59 13.61 -2.34 -3.17
C CYS A 59 15.05 -2.54 -3.69
N PRO A 60 15.83 -1.48 -3.95
CA PRO A 60 17.15 -1.60 -4.57
C PRO A 60 18.23 -2.19 -3.64
N VAL A 61 17.95 -2.23 -2.33
CA VAL A 61 18.86 -2.71 -1.28
C VAL A 61 18.32 -3.96 -0.59
N ASP A 62 17.21 -4.51 -1.11
CA ASP A 62 16.55 -5.72 -0.61
C ASP A 62 16.31 -5.76 0.91
N CYS A 63 15.98 -4.61 1.51
CA CYS A 63 15.84 -4.49 2.96
C CYS A 63 14.46 -4.93 3.51
N ILE A 64 13.66 -5.68 2.75
CA ILE A 64 12.27 -6.01 3.11
C ILE A 64 12.08 -7.51 3.23
N ALA A 65 11.72 -7.98 4.43
CA ALA A 65 11.48 -9.38 4.71
C ALA A 65 10.01 -9.63 5.11
N MET A 66 9.50 -10.82 4.81
CA MET A 66 8.18 -11.26 5.24
C MET A 66 8.29 -11.98 6.58
N SER A 67 7.44 -11.61 7.53
CA SER A 67 7.40 -12.18 8.88
C SER A 67 5.97 -12.50 9.28
N ILE A 68 5.79 -13.55 10.08
CA ILE A 68 4.49 -13.88 10.67
C ILE A 68 4.13 -12.80 11.71
N VAL A 69 2.87 -12.41 11.75
CA VAL A 69 2.34 -11.53 12.81
C VAL A 69 2.19 -12.36 14.08
N GLU A 70 2.72 -11.87 15.20
CA GLU A 70 2.49 -12.48 16.51
C GLU A 70 1.42 -11.70 17.28
N PRO A 71 0.41 -12.37 17.86
CA PRO A 71 0.16 -13.81 17.79
C PRO A 71 -0.29 -14.27 16.40
N ALA A 72 0.20 -15.43 15.97
CA ALA A 72 -0.19 -16.04 14.72
C ALA A 72 -1.71 -16.22 14.63
N ARG A 73 -2.35 -15.57 13.64
CA ARG A 73 -3.79 -15.71 13.37
C ARG A 73 -4.06 -15.87 11.88
N PRO A 74 -5.13 -16.59 11.51
CA PRO A 74 -5.49 -16.80 10.12
C PRO A 74 -6.08 -15.54 9.49
N TRP A 75 -5.98 -15.42 8.16
CA TRP A 75 -6.66 -14.38 7.41
C TRP A 75 -8.19 -14.52 7.49
N THR A 76 -8.92 -13.45 7.80
CA THR A 76 -10.39 -13.46 7.94
C THR A 76 -11.09 -12.76 6.77
N ASP A 77 -12.40 -12.97 6.66
CA ASP A 77 -13.24 -12.23 5.70
C ASP A 77 -13.23 -10.72 5.96
N GLU A 78 -13.09 -10.31 7.22
CA GLU A 78 -12.97 -8.90 7.60
C GLU A 78 -11.65 -8.29 7.12
N ASP A 79 -10.54 -9.02 7.26
CA ASP A 79 -9.27 -8.61 6.67
C ASP A 79 -9.40 -8.47 5.16
N ALA A 80 -10.07 -9.43 4.51
CA ALA A 80 -10.31 -9.43 3.07
C ALA A 80 -11.13 -8.20 2.62
N ARG A 81 -12.20 -7.87 3.35
CA ARG A 81 -13.01 -6.66 3.10
C ARG A 81 -12.17 -5.39 3.27
N SER A 82 -11.42 -5.30 4.36
CA SER A 82 -10.56 -4.16 4.68
C SER A 82 -9.47 -3.96 3.62
N ALA A 83 -8.82 -5.04 3.18
CA ALA A 83 -7.82 -5.04 2.11
C ALA A 83 -8.40 -4.49 0.80
N ARG A 84 -9.57 -4.99 0.38
CA ARG A 84 -10.26 -4.51 -0.84
C ARG A 84 -10.61 -3.03 -0.74
N ALA A 85 -11.14 -2.59 0.41
CA ALA A 85 -11.49 -1.19 0.63
C ALA A 85 -10.27 -0.27 0.53
N ARG A 86 -9.15 -0.60 1.17
CA ARG A 86 -7.90 0.18 1.09
C ARG A 86 -7.36 0.21 -0.35
N HIS A 87 -7.40 -0.92 -1.06
CA HIS A 87 -6.95 -0.97 -2.44
C HIS A 87 -7.78 -0.05 -3.36
N ALA A 88 -9.11 -0.09 -3.21
CA ALA A 88 -10.00 0.81 -3.95
C ALA A 88 -9.70 2.29 -3.62
N ALA A 89 -9.54 2.63 -2.35
CA ALA A 89 -9.20 3.98 -1.91
C ALA A 89 -7.87 4.48 -2.50
N ARG A 90 -6.83 3.63 -2.52
CA ARG A 90 -5.55 3.96 -3.17
C ARG A 90 -5.73 4.25 -4.66
N ARG A 91 -6.47 3.40 -5.37
CA ARG A 91 -6.71 3.56 -6.81
C ARG A 91 -7.41 4.89 -7.11
N ILE A 92 -8.44 5.24 -6.34
CA ILE A 92 -9.15 6.52 -6.47
C ILE A 92 -8.17 7.69 -6.26
N ARG A 93 -7.35 7.64 -5.20
CA ARG A 93 -6.37 8.70 -4.91
C ARG A 93 -5.34 8.87 -6.01
N LEU A 94 -4.80 7.78 -6.56
CA LEU A 94 -3.85 7.82 -7.67
C LEU A 94 -4.49 8.28 -8.97
N ALA A 95 -5.73 7.87 -9.26
CA ALA A 95 -6.48 8.32 -10.42
C ALA A 95 -6.70 9.84 -10.37
N ARG A 96 -7.10 10.37 -9.21
CA ARG A 96 -7.26 11.83 -9.01
C ARG A 96 -5.94 12.57 -9.26
N ARG A 97 -4.84 12.11 -8.67
CA ARG A 97 -3.51 12.72 -8.89
C ARG A 97 -3.08 12.68 -10.36
N ARG A 98 -3.38 11.60 -11.07
CA ARG A 98 -3.09 11.48 -12.52
C ARG A 98 -3.93 12.44 -13.34
N ALA A 99 -5.22 12.59 -13.04
CA ALA A 99 -6.09 13.56 -13.72
C ALA A 99 -5.62 15.01 -13.48
N GLU A 100 -5.30 15.36 -12.24
CA GLU A 100 -4.72 16.65 -11.86
C GLU A 100 -3.41 16.93 -12.63
N ALA A 101 -2.49 15.95 -12.64
CA ALA A 101 -1.20 16.07 -13.35
C ALA A 101 -1.36 16.15 -14.88
N ALA A 102 -2.42 15.57 -15.44
CA ALA A 102 -2.76 15.65 -16.86
C ALA A 102 -3.44 16.98 -17.24
N GLY A 103 -3.71 17.87 -16.27
CA GLY A 103 -4.38 19.15 -16.52
C GLY A 103 -5.89 19.03 -16.75
N GLU A 104 -6.47 17.86 -16.47
CA GLU A 104 -7.92 17.64 -16.52
C GLU A 104 -8.54 18.13 -15.20
N ALA A 105 -8.61 19.45 -15.05
CA ALA A 105 -9.31 20.06 -13.91
C ALA A 105 -10.77 19.55 -13.89
N PRO A 106 -11.34 19.21 -12.72
CA PRO A 106 -12.74 18.83 -12.64
C PRO A 106 -13.58 19.95 -13.26
N ARG A 107 -14.40 19.58 -14.24
CA ARG A 107 -15.29 20.44 -15.03
C ARG A 107 -16.44 21.01 -14.18
N ALA A 108 -16.12 21.63 -13.04
CA ALA A 108 -17.04 22.09 -12.03
C ALA A 108 -16.89 23.59 -11.74
N GLU A 109 -16.54 24.42 -12.73
CA GLU A 109 -16.81 25.87 -12.69
C GLU A 109 -16.57 26.54 -14.05
N ARG A 110 -17.43 26.27 -15.03
CA ARG A 110 -17.54 27.08 -16.27
C ARG A 110 -19.00 27.26 -16.70
N SER A 111 -19.86 27.71 -15.79
CA SER A 111 -21.24 28.11 -16.15
C SER A 111 -21.87 29.20 -15.27
N ARG A 112 -21.10 30.01 -14.53
CA ARG A 112 -21.63 31.19 -13.83
C ARG A 112 -20.78 32.43 -14.10
N GLY A 113 -20.81 32.91 -15.33
CA GLY A 113 -20.10 34.10 -15.77
C GLY A 113 -20.28 34.39 -17.25
N ALA A 114 -21.52 34.39 -17.73
CA ALA A 114 -21.89 34.97 -19.02
C ALA A 114 -23.35 35.40 -18.96
N GLY A 115 -23.59 36.71 -19.08
CA GLY A 115 -24.91 37.31 -19.27
C GLY A 115 -25.54 37.87 -18.01
#